data_AF-A0A4Q3Y107-F1
#
_entry.id   AF-A0A4Q3Y107-F1
#
_cell.length_a   1.000
_cell.length_b   1.000
_cell.length_c   1.000
_cell.angle_alpha   90.00
_cell.angle_beta   90.00
_cell.angle_gamma   90.00
#
_symmetry.space_group_name_H-M   'P 1'
#
loop_
_entity.id
_entity.type
_entity.pdbx_description
1 polymer ?
#
loop_
_entity_poly.entity_id
_entity_poly.type
_entity_poly.pdbx_seq_one_letter_code
_entity_poly.pdbx_strand_id
1 'polypeptide(L)' 'MDFNLLYCDRVEDVLGLVGLMAMGAMQGATVMPFFGGRKAAFSLEFDDSMDSQVKNALPLLAKYNFQATFYL' A
#
# COMPACT_ATOMS: atom_id res chain seq x y z
N MET A 1 -9.02 57.23 -26.95
CA MET A 1 -7.59 56.94 -26.72
C MET A 1 -7.35 57.16 -25.23
N ASP A 2 -7.02 56.09 -24.51
CA ASP A 2 -5.90 55.99 -23.57
C ASP A 2 -6.04 54.75 -22.70
N PHE A 3 -4.96 53.98 -22.70
CA PHE A 3 -4.75 52.71 -22.00
C PHE A 3 -4.52 52.95 -20.51
N ASN A 4 -5.06 52.08 -19.65
CA ASN A 4 -4.27 51.57 -18.53
C ASN A 4 -4.75 50.19 -18.06
N LEU A 5 -3.78 49.28 -18.04
CA LEU A 5 -3.83 47.91 -17.53
C LEU A 5 -3.91 47.89 -15.99
N LEU A 6 -4.48 46.80 -15.46
CA LEU A 6 -4.07 46.02 -14.28
C LEU A 6 -5.21 45.01 -14.05
N TYR A 7 -5.26 43.85 -14.70
CA TYR A 7 -4.42 42.66 -14.54
C TYR A 7 -4.17 42.30 -13.07
N CYS A 8 -4.66 41.11 -12.69
CA CYS A 8 -4.45 40.38 -11.43
C CYS A 8 -5.46 40.65 -10.30
N ASP A 9 -6.61 39.96 -10.35
CA ASP A 9 -7.52 39.79 -9.20
C ASP A 9 -8.17 38.40 -9.22
N ARG A 10 -7.36 37.34 -9.38
CA ARG A 10 -7.89 35.95 -9.46
C ARG A 10 -6.89 34.84 -9.12
N VAL A 11 -5.95 35.11 -8.22
CA VAL A 11 -4.93 34.12 -7.78
C VAL A 11 -5.14 33.56 -6.38
N GLU A 12 -6.09 34.09 -5.59
CA GLU A 12 -6.28 33.64 -4.21
C GLU A 12 -7.22 32.42 -4.07
N ASP A 13 -8.17 32.23 -4.98
CA ASP A 13 -9.14 31.10 -4.91
C ASP A 13 -8.55 29.74 -5.29
N VAL A 14 -7.54 29.72 -6.16
CA VAL A 14 -6.89 28.46 -6.60
C VAL A 14 -5.92 27.92 -5.55
N LEU A 15 -5.35 28.78 -4.72
CA LEU A 15 -4.40 28.39 -3.67
C LEU A 15 -5.07 27.60 -2.54
N GLY A 16 -6.34 27.89 -2.21
CA GLY A 16 -7.09 27.17 -1.19
C GLY A 16 -7.43 25.72 -1.59
N LEU A 17 -7.70 25.48 -2.89
CA LEU A 17 -8.11 24.17 -3.38
C LEU A 17 -6.94 23.20 -3.58
N VAL A 18 -5.74 23.72 -3.91
CA VAL A 18 -4.52 22.90 -4.04
C VAL A 18 -3.97 22.50 -2.66
N GLY A 19 -4.10 23.37 -1.65
CA GLY A 19 -3.66 23.07 -0.28
C GLY A 19 -4.42 21.92 0.40
N LEU A 20 -5.71 21.73 0.05
CA LEU A 20 -6.56 20.70 0.65
C LEU A 20 -6.32 19.29 0.06
N MET A 21 -5.76 19.18 -1.14
CA MET A 21 -5.45 17.90 -1.80
C MET A 21 -4.13 17.27 -1.33
N ALA A 22 -3.24 18.05 -0.68
CA ALA A 22 -1.93 17.57 -0.24
C ALA A 22 -1.93 16.92 1.17
N MET A 23 -3.03 17.04 1.93
CA MET A 23 -3.15 16.48 3.28
C MET A 23 -3.81 15.09 3.32
N GLY A 24 -4.33 14.60 2.20
CA GLY A 24 -4.86 13.24 2.09
C GLY A 24 -3.74 12.26 1.77
N ALA A 25 -3.57 11.24 2.62
CA ALA A 25 -2.77 10.04 2.37
C ALA A 25 -1.27 10.05 2.68
N MET A 26 -0.85 10.70 3.79
CA MET A 26 0.36 10.26 4.50
C MET A 26 0.01 9.68 5.87
N GLN A 27 -0.90 8.70 5.88
CA GLN A 27 -1.02 7.78 7.02
C GLN A 27 0.21 6.87 6.98
N GLY A 28 1.26 7.29 7.69
CA GLY A 28 2.47 6.49 7.85
C GLY A 28 2.14 5.09 8.37
N ALA A 29 2.89 4.10 7.90
CA ALA A 29 2.72 2.73 8.37
C ALA A 29 2.84 2.70 9.90
N THR A 30 1.83 2.16 10.56
CA THR A 30 1.87 1.97 12.02
C THR A 30 2.67 0.72 12.32
N VAL A 31 3.78 0.87 13.03
CA VAL A 31 4.59 -0.26 13.47
C VAL A 31 3.85 -0.97 14.59
N MET A 32 3.40 -2.20 14.33
CA MET A 32 2.88 -3.08 15.36
C MET A 32 3.92 -4.15 15.73
N PRO A 33 4.04 -4.49 17.02
CA PRO A 33 4.94 -5.56 17.45
C PRO A 33 4.43 -6.89 16.89
N PHE A 34 5.33 -7.68 16.31
CA PHE A 34 4.98 -9.04 15.94
C PHE A 34 4.82 -9.92 17.17
N PHE A 35 4.00 -10.95 17.03
CA PHE A 35 3.76 -11.93 18.08
C PHE A 35 5.06 -12.46 18.69
N GLY A 36 5.12 -12.49 20.03
CA GLY A 36 6.29 -12.97 20.77
C GLY A 36 7.55 -12.11 20.61
N GLY A 37 7.42 -10.83 20.26
CA GLY A 37 8.57 -9.92 20.12
C GLY A 37 9.46 -10.22 18.91
N ARG A 38 8.93 -10.93 17.90
CA ARG A 38 9.68 -11.19 16.66
C ARG A 38 9.91 -9.89 15.88
N LYS A 39 10.95 -9.90 15.05
CA LYS A 39 11.33 -8.73 14.23
C LYS A 39 10.59 -8.66 12.89
N ALA A 40 10.04 -9.78 12.44
CA ALA A 40 9.35 -9.90 11.17
C ALA A 40 8.31 -11.03 11.23
N ALA A 41 7.32 -10.93 10.35
CA ALA A 41 6.43 -12.02 9.98
C ALA A 41 6.59 -12.30 8.48
N PHE A 42 6.41 -13.57 8.09
CA PHE A 42 6.39 -14.00 6.70
C PHE A 42 5.03 -14.66 6.44
N SER A 43 4.40 -14.30 5.33
CA SER A 43 3.20 -14.96 4.79
C SER A 43 3.60 -15.64 3.48
N LEU A 44 3.36 -16.94 3.37
CA LEU A 44 3.53 -17.69 2.13
C LEU A 44 2.15 -17.94 1.53
N GLU A 45 1.97 -17.51 0.29
CA GLU A 45 0.68 -17.49 -0.38
C GLU A 45 0.82 -18.07 -1.79
N PHE A 46 -0.17 -18.88 -2.18
CA PHE A 46 -0.27 -19.53 -3.47
C PHE A 46 -1.60 -19.17 -4.12
N ASP A 47 -1.52 -18.53 -5.28
CA ASP A 47 -2.67 -18.09 -6.06
C ASP A 47 -3.10 -19.18 -7.06
N ASP A 48 -4.39 -19.22 -7.38
CA ASP A 48 -5.07 -20.17 -8.29
C ASP A 48 -4.99 -21.66 -7.91
N SER A 49 -4.35 -22.00 -6.79
CA SER A 49 -4.18 -23.39 -6.29
C SER A 49 -3.84 -24.40 -7.38
N MET A 50 -2.97 -24.02 -8.32
CA MET A 50 -2.63 -24.89 -9.44
C MET A 50 -2.10 -26.23 -8.91
N ASP A 51 -2.52 -27.31 -9.57
CA ASP A 51 -2.19 -28.68 -9.19
C ASP A 51 -0.67 -28.92 -9.01
N SER A 52 0.13 -28.22 -9.82
CA SER A 52 1.60 -28.22 -9.75
C SER A 52 2.14 -27.54 -8.48
N GLN A 53 1.52 -26.47 -8.01
CA GLN A 53 1.91 -25.79 -6.78
C GLN A 53 1.62 -26.69 -5.58
N VAL A 54 0.44 -27.28 -5.51
CA VAL A 54 0.04 -28.17 -4.41
C VAL A 54 0.98 -29.38 -4.32
N LYS A 55 1.23 -30.05 -5.45
CA LYS A 55 2.08 -31.25 -5.51
C LYS A 55 3.54 -30.98 -5.12
N ASN A 56 4.07 -29.80 -5.44
CA ASN A 56 5.47 -29.45 -5.13
C ASN A 56 5.64 -28.76 -3.77
N ALA A 57 4.71 -27.88 -3.38
CA ALA A 57 4.82 -27.07 -2.18
C ALA A 57 4.45 -27.85 -0.91
N LEU A 58 3.38 -28.65 -0.91
CA LEU A 58 2.94 -29.35 0.30
C LEU A 58 4.01 -30.26 0.93
N PRO A 59 4.78 -31.06 0.15
CA PRO A 59 5.85 -31.88 0.74
C PRO A 59 6.96 -31.05 1.39
N LEU A 60 7.28 -29.89 0.81
CA LEU A 60 8.31 -28.99 1.33
C LEU A 60 7.82 -28.26 2.58
N LEU A 61 6.59 -27.74 2.55
CA LEU A 61 5.96 -27.09 3.70
C LEU A 61 5.88 -28.05 4.90
N ALA A 62 5.46 -29.29 4.67
CA ALA A 62 5.44 -30.33 5.71
C ALA A 62 6.85 -30.65 6.24
N LYS A 63 7.84 -30.80 5.34
CA LYS A 63 9.24 -31.09 5.72
C LYS A 63 9.84 -30.04 6.64
N TYR A 64 9.55 -28.76 6.40
CA TYR A 64 10.09 -27.64 7.17
C TYR A 64 9.12 -27.10 8.23
N ASN A 65 7.96 -27.76 8.41
CA ASN A 65 6.90 -27.34 9.31
C ASN A 65 6.49 -25.86 9.11
N PHE A 66 6.40 -25.45 7.84
CA PHE A 66 5.93 -24.13 7.44
C PHE A 66 4.44 -24.16 7.11
N GLN A 67 3.78 -23.06 7.42
CA GLN A 67 2.38 -22.82 7.08
C GLN A 67 2.31 -21.91 5.86
N ALA A 68 1.31 -22.14 5.01
CA ALA A 68 1.03 -21.33 3.84
C ALA A 68 -0.49 -21.29 3.59
N THR A 69 -0.95 -20.26 2.89
CA THR A 69 -2.34 -20.10 2.46
C THR A 69 -2.46 -20.38 0.96
N PHE A 70 -3.44 -21.18 0.58
CA PHE A 70 -3.79 -21.46 -0.81
C PHE A 70 -5.14 -20.82 -1.11
N TYR A 71 -5.20 -19.94 -2.10
CA TYR A 71 -6.45 -19.37 -2.58
C TYR A 71 -7.04 -20.30 -3.64
N LEU A 72 -8.24 -20.81 -3.37
CA LEU A 72 -8.97 -21.80 -4.19
C LEU A 72 -10.16 -21.14 -4.87
#